data_AF-A0AAN6NYJ3-F1
#
_entry.id   AF-A0AAN6NYJ3-F1
#
_cell.length_a   1.000
_cell.length_b   1.000
_cell.length_c   1.000
_cell.angle_alpha   90.00
_cell.angle_beta   90.00
_cell.angle_gamma   90.00
#
_symmetry.space_group_name_H-M   'P 1'
#
loop_
_entity.id
_entity.type
_entity.pdbx_description
1 polymer ?
#
loop_
_entity_poly.entity_id
_entity_poly.type
_entity_poly.pdbx_seq_one_letter_code
_entity_poly.pdbx_strand_id
1 'polypeptide(L)'
;MAIVPYYANGLDLDVLISPTSAPNPRLNNDTFSVAVPAVVGRGSVANGMGYLRGSKEDYDAWEALGNPGWGWDHLLPYFRTLDGPGAYW
;
A
#
# COMPACT_ATOMS: atom_id res chain seq x y z
N MET A 1 3.22 -15.35 -14.23
CA MET A 1 3.09 -14.45 -15.39
C MET A 1 2.59 -13.11 -14.85
N ALA A 2 3.29 -12.00 -15.11
CA ALA A 2 2.80 -10.68 -14.72
C ALA A 2 1.59 -10.34 -15.60
N ILE A 3 0.42 -10.18 -14.99
CA ILE A 3 -0.80 -9.78 -15.70
C ILE A 3 -0.64 -8.30 -16.03
N VAL A 4 -0.75 -7.95 -17.31
CA VAL A 4 -0.82 -6.55 -17.73
C VAL A 4 -2.15 -5.99 -17.18
N PRO A 5 -2.11 -4.93 -16.35
CA PRO A 5 -3.28 -4.53 -15.56
C PRO A 5 -4.54 -4.16 -16.35
N TYR A 6 -4.40 -3.69 -17.60
CA TYR A 6 -5.53 -3.46 -18.50
C TYR A 6 -6.34 -4.73 -18.82
N TYR A 7 -5.71 -5.91 -18.71
CA TYR A 7 -6.34 -7.22 -18.94
C TYR A 7 -6.63 -7.97 -17.62
N ALA A 8 -6.50 -7.33 -16.46
CA ALA A 8 -6.81 -7.95 -15.19
C ALA A 8 -8.33 -8.07 -15.01
N ASN A 9 -8.85 -9.30 -15.07
CA ASN A 9 -10.28 -9.61 -14.91
C ASN A 9 -10.60 -10.27 -13.56
N GLY A 10 -9.62 -10.36 -12.66
CA GLY A 10 -9.75 -11.01 -11.36
C GLY A 10 -8.40 -11.20 -10.67
N LEU A 11 -8.44 -11.67 -9.41
CA LEU A 11 -7.25 -12.10 -8.69
C LEU A 11 -7.02 -13.59 -8.97
N ASP A 12 -5.82 -13.95 -9.40
CA ASP A 12 -5.38 -15.35 -9.41
C ASP A 12 -5.17 -15.80 -7.97
N LEU A 13 -6.06 -16.65 -7.48
CA LEU A 13 -6.06 -17.09 -6.08
C LEU A 13 -4.98 -18.15 -5.79
N ASP A 14 -4.47 -18.84 -6.80
CA ASP A 14 -3.45 -19.89 -6.64
C ASP A 14 -2.10 -19.32 -6.20
N VAL A 15 -1.90 -18.01 -6.42
CA VAL A 15 -0.69 -17.26 -6.07
C VAL A 15 -0.88 -16.34 -4.86
N LEU A 16 -1.97 -16.50 -4.09
CA LEU A 16 -2.22 -15.73 -2.88
C LEU A 16 -1.94 -16.57 -1.62
N ILE A 17 -1.29 -15.95 -0.65
CA ILE A 17 -1.43 -16.34 0.74
C ILE A 17 -2.63 -15.53 1.27
N SER A 18 -3.68 -16.22 1.71
CA SER A 18 -4.94 -15.59 2.11
C SER A 18 -5.22 -15.83 3.60
N PRO A 19 -4.48 -15.17 4.53
CA PRO A 19 -4.78 -15.29 5.95
C PRO A 19 -6.18 -14.75 6.24
N THR A 20 -6.84 -15.40 7.19
CA THR A 20 -8.15 -14.96 7.69
C THR A 20 -7.93 -14.02 8.88
N SER A 21 -8.63 -12.89 8.91
CA SER A 21 -8.58 -11.96 10.03
C SER A 21 -9.10 -12.61 11.32
N ALA A 22 -8.72 -12.08 12.47
CA ALA A 22 -9.42 -12.38 13.71
C ALA A 22 -10.92 -11.96 13.60
N PRO A 23 -11.83 -12.61 14.34
CA PRO A 23 -13.23 -12.20 14.41
C PRO A 23 -13.35 -10.74 14.85
N ASN A 24 -14.10 -9.94 14.11
CA ASN A 24 -14.29 -8.53 14.45
C ASN A 24 -15.58 -8.35 15.29
N PRO A 25 -15.49 -8.03 16.59
CA PRO A 25 -16.66 -7.89 17.46
C PRO A 25 -17.57 -6.72 17.07
N ARG A 26 -17.07 -5.76 16.29
CA ARG A 26 -17.86 -4.64 15.78
C ARG A 26 -18.52 -4.93 14.43
N LEU A 27 -18.26 -6.10 13.85
CA LEU A 27 -18.84 -6.59 12.61
C LEU A 27 -19.38 -8.00 12.83
N ASN A 28 -20.25 -8.19 13.83
CA ASN A 28 -20.92 -9.46 14.13
C ASN A 28 -19.98 -10.67 14.37
N ASN A 29 -18.75 -10.44 14.81
CA ASN A 29 -17.70 -11.47 14.87
C ASN A 29 -17.36 -12.10 13.51
N ASP A 30 -17.65 -11.42 12.40
CA ASP A 30 -17.27 -11.85 11.07
C ASP A 30 -15.76 -11.82 10.90
N THR A 31 -15.28 -12.68 10.00
CA THR A 31 -13.88 -12.79 9.60
C THR A 31 -13.73 -12.51 8.10
N PHE A 32 -12.62 -11.91 7.71
CA PHE A 32 -12.36 -11.52 6.33
C PHE A 32 -11.07 -12.16 5.82
N SER A 33 -11.08 -12.61 4.57
CA SER A 33 -9.87 -13.03 3.88
C SER A 33 -9.05 -11.80 3.47
N VAL A 34 -7.75 -11.82 3.75
CA VAL A 34 -6.82 -10.76 3.33
C VAL A 34 -5.97 -11.29 2.19
N ALA A 35 -6.16 -10.79 0.98
CA ALA A 35 -5.39 -11.20 -0.18
C ALA A 35 -3.94 -10.69 -0.09
N VAL A 36 -2.96 -11.60 0.05
CA VAL A 36 -1.52 -11.27 0.05
C VAL A 36 -0.82 -12.00 -1.11
N PRO A 37 -0.41 -11.30 -2.17
CA PRO A 37 0.25 -11.93 -3.30
C PRO A 37 1.62 -12.54 -2.95
N ALA A 38 1.81 -13.80 -3.33
CA ALA A 38 3.01 -14.61 -3.10
C ALA A 38 3.83 -14.81 -4.39
N VAL A 39 4.12 -13.70 -5.07
CA VAL A 39 4.88 -13.65 -6.32
C VAL A 39 6.04 -12.65 -6.20
N VAL A 40 6.99 -12.69 -7.13
CA VAL A 40 8.04 -11.65 -7.24
C VAL A 40 7.37 -10.31 -7.53
N GLY A 41 7.69 -9.29 -6.71
CA GLY A 41 6.99 -8.00 -6.71
C GLY A 41 5.79 -7.91 -5.73
N ARG A 42 5.28 -9.05 -5.22
CA ARG A 42 4.23 -9.11 -4.19
C ARG A 42 3.03 -8.20 -4.48
N GLY A 43 2.65 -7.33 -3.53
CA GLY A 43 1.48 -6.46 -3.63
C GLY A 43 1.53 -5.48 -4.80
N SER A 44 2.71 -5.02 -5.22
CA SER A 44 2.80 -3.98 -6.27
C SER A 44 2.42 -4.49 -7.66
N VAL A 45 2.44 -5.81 -7.89
CA VAL A 45 2.04 -6.40 -9.18
C VAL A 45 0.56 -6.80 -9.23
N ALA A 46 -0.14 -6.79 -8.10
CA ALA A 46 -1.54 -7.20 -7.99
C ALA A 46 -2.48 -6.11 -7.45
N ASN A 47 -1.96 -4.96 -7.01
CA ASN A 47 -2.79 -3.87 -6.52
C ASN A 47 -3.52 -3.14 -7.66
N GLY A 48 -4.36 -2.17 -7.31
CA GLY A 48 -5.07 -1.33 -8.28
C GLY A 48 -4.21 -0.27 -8.98
N MET A 49 -2.88 -0.33 -8.84
CA MET A 49 -1.91 0.62 -9.43
C MET A 49 -2.10 2.11 -9.13
N GLY A 50 -2.85 2.45 -8.08
CA GLY A 50 -2.97 3.84 -7.65
C GLY A 50 -1.61 4.38 -7.19
N TYR A 51 -1.17 5.50 -7.76
CA TYR A 51 0.00 6.24 -7.27
C TYR A 51 -0.48 7.41 -6.42
N LEU A 52 -0.45 7.20 -5.10
CA LEU A 52 -0.90 8.13 -4.08
C LEU A 52 0.11 8.14 -2.93
N ARG A 53 0.23 9.29 -2.26
CA ARG A 53 1.02 9.44 -1.03
C ARG A 53 0.14 10.00 0.10
N GLY A 54 0.61 9.89 1.33
CA GLY A 54 -0.04 10.51 2.49
C GLY A 54 0.00 12.04 2.43
N SER A 55 -0.81 12.67 3.28
CA SER A 55 -0.76 14.12 3.51
C SER A 55 0.46 14.51 4.35
N LYS A 56 0.84 15.79 4.35
CA LYS A 56 1.92 16.30 5.20
C LYS A 56 1.65 15.98 6.68
N GLU A 57 0.41 16.13 7.09
CA GLU A 57 -0.08 15.90 8.44
C GLU A 57 0.11 14.44 8.88
N ASP A 58 -0.06 13.47 7.97
CA ASP A 58 0.15 12.05 8.27
C ASP A 58 1.61 11.76 8.65
N TYR A 59 2.56 12.35 7.93
CA TYR A 59 4.00 12.14 8.17
C TYR A 59 4.50 12.95 9.37
N ASP A 60 4.04 14.19 9.52
CA ASP A 60 4.38 15.02 10.68
C ASP A 60 3.84 14.37 11.98
N ALA A 61 2.69 13.69 11.91
CA ALA A 61 2.17 12.90 13.03
C ALA A 61 3.11 11.73 13.40
N TRP A 62 3.74 11.07 12.42
CA TRP A 62 4.72 10.00 12.71
C TRP A 62 5.93 10.53 13.47
N GLU A 63 6.43 11.71 13.08
CA GLU A 63 7.54 12.36 13.80
C GLU A 63 7.14 12.76 15.22
N ALA A 64 5.93 13.33 15.39
CA ALA A 64 5.38 13.68 16.70
C ALA A 64 5.17 12.48 17.63
N LEU A 65 4.96 11.27 17.09
CA LEU A 65 4.92 10.01 17.85
C LEU A 65 6.29 9.55 18.35
N GLY A 66 7.35 10.34 18.12
CA GLY A 66 8.70 10.04 18.58
C GLY A 66 9.55 9.30 17.56
N ASN A 67 9.27 9.48 16.25
CA ASN A 67 10.08 8.94 15.16
C ASN A 67 10.81 10.07 14.41
N PRO A 68 11.94 10.60 14.93
CA PRO A 68 12.66 11.68 14.28
C PRO A 68 13.04 11.35 12.84
N GLY A 69 12.90 12.31 11.94
CA GLY A 69 13.20 12.15 10.51
C GLY A 69 12.09 11.50 9.69
N TRP A 70 10.94 11.17 10.28
CA TRP A 70 9.77 10.65 9.57
C TRP A 70 8.74 11.72 9.20
N GLY A 71 9.01 12.99 9.52
CA GLY A 71 8.16 14.11 9.12
C GLY A 71 8.22 14.39 7.61
N TRP A 72 7.24 15.16 7.13
CA TRP A 72 7.10 15.44 5.70
C TRP A 72 8.35 16.05 5.09
N ASP A 73 8.95 17.03 5.76
CA ASP A 73 10.09 17.77 5.21
C ASP A 73 11.33 16.86 5.06
N HIS A 74 11.45 15.85 5.92
CA HIS A 74 12.50 14.84 5.86
C HIS A 74 12.24 13.78 4.76
N LEU A 75 10.98 13.44 4.52
CA LEU A 75 10.60 12.41 3.53
C LEU A 75 10.39 12.95 2.11
N LEU A 76 10.05 14.24 1.96
CA LEU A 76 9.78 14.88 0.67
C LEU A 76 10.89 14.69 -0.38
N PRO A 77 12.20 14.73 -0.05
CA PRO A 77 13.24 14.45 -1.03
C PRO A 77 13.11 13.07 -1.68
N TYR A 78 12.72 12.05 -0.92
CA TYR A 78 12.52 10.69 -1.43
C TYR A 78 11.30 10.60 -2.35
N PHE A 79 10.20 11.28 -1.99
CA PHE A 79 9.01 11.35 -2.86
C PHE A 79 9.32 12.05 -4.18
N ARG A 80 10.09 13.14 -4.15
CA ARG A 80 10.51 13.85 -5.37
C ARG A 80 11.34 12.98 -6.30
N THR A 81 12.17 12.07 -5.78
CA THR A 81 12.88 11.10 -6.61
C THR A 81 11.93 10.14 -7.32
N LEU A 82 10.83 9.75 -6.66
CA LEU A 82 9.83 8.82 -7.21
C LEU A 82 8.89 9.49 -8.22
N ASP A 83 8.46 10.72 -7.93
CA ASP A 83 7.52 11.47 -8.79
C ASP A 83 8.14 11.84 -10.15
N GLY A 84 9.47 11.90 -10.20
CA GLY A 84 10.21 12.25 -11.40
C GLY A 84 10.25 13.75 -11.71
N PRO A 85 11.05 14.14 -12.72
CA PRO A 85 11.21 15.54 -13.11
C PRO A 85 9.91 16.10 -13.69
N GLY A 86 9.49 17.28 -13.22
CA GLY A 86 8.27 17.96 -13.68
C GLY A 86 7.03 17.71 -12.83
N ALA A 87 7.13 16.90 -11.78
CA ALA A 87 6.07 16.79 -10.78
C ALA A 87 5.90 18.13 -10.05
N TYR A 88 4.66 18.63 -10.05
CA TYR A 88 4.30 19.84 -9.32
C TYR A 88 4.10 19.50 -7.83
N TRP A 89 4.68 20.34 -6.98
CA TRP A 89 4.58 20.30 -5.52
C TRP A 89 4.34 21.72 -5.02
#